data_AF-A0A125Q736-F1
#
_entry.id   AF-A0A125Q736-F1
#
_cell.length_a   1.000
_cell.length_b   1.000
_cell.length_c   1.000
_cell.angle_alpha   90.00
_cell.angle_beta   90.00
_cell.angle_gamma   90.00
#
_symmetry.space_group_name_H-M   'P 1'
#
loop_
_entity.id
_entity.type
_entity.pdbx_description
1 polymer ?
#
loop_
_entity_poly.entity_id
_entity_poly.type
_entity_poly.pdbx_seq_one_letter_code
_entity_poly.pdbx_strand_id
1 'polypeptide(L)'
;MIIDETVVEMGNADTPINQPSFKNTLSAGDKSTLALAFFMAELAKDPHKAETIVVFDDPFNSQDHYRRTCTITEIRRCGIGVEQAVVMSHDRHFLREIWDLPLPPEHRKALELVAVGKRDTVIAPWNIENDTESDDAANRRMLNAYHAKREGEPRDVIQKIRPVIETHIRRIAPVEMERRQR
;
A
#
# COMPACT_ATOMS: atom_id res chain seq x y z
N MET A 1 -6.00 29.95 -0.58
CA MET A 1 -4.75 29.14 -0.47
C MET A 1 -3.80 29.63 -1.54
N ILE A 2 -2.49 29.64 -1.32
CA ILE A 2 -1.52 30.09 -2.34
C ILE A 2 -0.97 28.86 -3.06
N ILE A 3 -1.08 28.82 -4.38
CA ILE A 3 -0.48 27.81 -5.27
C ILE A 3 0.36 28.57 -6.30
N ASP A 4 1.65 28.27 -6.43
CA ASP A 4 2.58 28.96 -7.34
C ASP A 4 2.44 30.49 -7.31
N GLU A 5 2.53 31.06 -6.10
CA GLU A 5 2.43 32.51 -5.83
C GLU A 5 1.07 33.16 -6.20
N THR A 6 0.09 32.36 -6.64
CA THR A 6 -1.24 32.82 -7.00
C THR A 6 -2.23 32.50 -5.88
N VAL A 7 -3.02 33.48 -5.46
CA VAL A 7 -4.12 33.25 -4.51
C VAL A 7 -5.23 32.53 -5.27
N VAL A 8 -5.43 31.25 -4.93
CA VAL A 8 -6.51 30.43 -5.46
C VAL A 8 -7.62 30.35 -4.41
N GLU A 9 -8.81 30.81 -4.80
CA GLU A 9 -10.01 30.67 -3.98
C GLU A 9 -10.59 29.25 -4.09
N MET A 10 -11.28 28.79 -3.04
CA MET A 10 -11.90 27.45 -3.06
C MET A 10 -12.93 27.31 -4.19
N GLY A 11 -13.59 28.42 -4.57
CA GLY A 11 -14.70 28.41 -5.50
C GLY A 11 -15.90 27.63 -4.95
N ASN A 12 -16.96 27.61 -5.73
CA ASN A 12 -18.21 26.90 -5.54
C ASN A 12 -18.61 26.23 -6.87
N ALA A 13 -19.76 25.52 -6.89
CA ALA A 13 -20.21 24.82 -8.09
C ALA A 13 -20.35 25.73 -9.32
N ASP A 14 -20.60 27.02 -9.08
CA ASP A 14 -20.84 28.05 -10.10
C ASP A 14 -19.57 28.80 -10.52
N THR A 15 -18.40 28.44 -9.97
CA THR A 15 -17.14 29.14 -10.30
C THR A 15 -16.78 28.92 -11.78
N PRO A 16 -16.60 30.00 -12.56
CA PRO A 16 -16.29 29.91 -13.98
C PRO A 16 -15.02 29.10 -14.26
N ILE A 17 -15.04 28.25 -15.29
CA ILE A 17 -13.88 27.42 -15.69
C ILE A 17 -12.65 28.27 -16.03
N ASN A 18 -12.84 29.54 -16.43
CA ASN A 18 -11.77 30.46 -16.79
C ASN A 18 -11.11 31.18 -15.59
N GLN A 19 -11.55 30.93 -14.36
CA GLN A 19 -10.93 31.51 -13.16
C GLN A 19 -10.17 30.42 -12.37
N PRO A 20 -8.93 30.67 -11.93
CA PRO A 20 -8.20 29.74 -11.07
C PRO A 20 -8.99 29.43 -9.80
N SER A 21 -9.39 28.18 -9.65
CA SER A 21 -10.13 27.64 -8.52
C SER A 21 -9.61 26.25 -8.16
N PHE A 22 -9.96 25.74 -6.99
CA PHE A 22 -9.63 24.36 -6.60
C PHE A 22 -10.06 23.30 -7.63
N LYS A 23 -11.14 23.58 -8.36
CA LYS A 23 -11.69 22.66 -9.37
C LYS A 23 -10.77 22.47 -10.57
N ASN A 24 -10.12 23.54 -11.05
CA ASN A 24 -9.35 23.53 -12.31
C ASN A 24 -7.84 23.70 -12.13
N THR A 25 -7.36 24.10 -10.95
CA THR A 25 -5.92 24.38 -10.72
C THR A 25 -5.18 23.18 -10.11
N LEU A 26 -5.90 22.27 -9.46
CA LEU A 26 -5.30 21.11 -8.80
C LEU A 26 -5.40 19.84 -9.65
N SER A 27 -4.32 19.07 -9.67
CA SER A 27 -4.33 17.72 -10.23
C SER A 27 -5.26 16.81 -9.43
N ALA A 28 -5.65 15.67 -10.01
CA ALA A 28 -6.42 14.66 -9.29
C ALA A 28 -5.69 14.19 -8.02
N GLY A 29 -4.37 14.04 -8.09
CA GLY A 29 -3.55 13.65 -6.95
C GLY A 29 -3.56 14.69 -5.83
N ASP A 30 -3.47 15.98 -6.16
CA ASP A 30 -3.44 17.04 -5.13
C ASP A 30 -4.79 17.19 -4.43
N LYS A 31 -5.89 16.97 -5.17
CA LYS A 31 -7.23 16.90 -4.60
C LYS A 31 -7.34 15.77 -3.59
N SER A 32 -6.85 14.57 -3.92
CA SER A 32 -6.85 13.43 -2.98
C SER A 32 -6.01 13.70 -1.74
N THR A 33 -4.80 14.26 -1.90
CA THR A 33 -3.93 14.62 -0.77
C THR A 33 -4.60 15.66 0.14
N LEU A 34 -5.21 16.71 -0.43
CA LEU A 34 -5.89 17.73 0.36
C LEU A 34 -7.14 17.19 1.04
N ALA A 35 -7.93 16.34 0.37
CA ALA A 35 -9.08 15.68 0.98
C ALA A 35 -8.67 14.85 2.20
N LEU A 36 -7.60 14.06 2.08
CA LEU A 36 -7.05 13.31 3.20
C LEU A 36 -6.58 14.23 4.33
N ALA A 37 -5.85 15.31 4.01
CA ALA A 37 -5.37 16.26 5.01
C ALA A 37 -6.52 16.94 5.77
N PHE A 38 -7.57 17.38 5.06
CA PHE A 38 -8.75 17.98 5.69
C PHE A 38 -9.50 16.97 6.54
N PHE A 39 -9.67 15.73 6.06
CA PHE A 39 -10.26 14.64 6.82
C PHE A 39 -9.50 14.40 8.13
N MET A 40 -8.18 14.27 8.07
CA MET A 40 -7.35 14.08 9.27
C MET A 40 -7.40 15.27 10.21
N ALA A 41 -7.44 16.50 9.68
CA ALA A 41 -7.53 17.71 10.47
C ALA A 41 -8.87 17.81 11.21
N GLU A 42 -9.97 17.41 10.57
CA GLU A 42 -11.29 17.42 11.19
C GLU A 42 -11.43 16.32 12.24
N LEU A 43 -10.99 15.10 11.92
CA LEU A 43 -10.93 13.99 12.87
C LEU A 43 -10.06 14.33 14.09
N ALA A 44 -8.97 15.08 13.91
CA ALA A 44 -8.10 15.46 15.02
C ALA A 44 -8.79 16.37 16.05
N LYS A 45 -9.78 17.17 15.64
CA LYS A 45 -10.56 18.08 16.50
C LYS A 45 -11.69 17.38 17.24
N ASP A 46 -12.11 16.20 16.77
CA ASP A 46 -13.19 15.44 17.39
C ASP A 46 -12.77 14.96 18.80
N PRO A 47 -13.45 15.42 19.87
CA PRO A 47 -13.18 14.97 21.24
C PRO A 47 -13.42 13.48 21.45
N HIS A 48 -14.29 12.88 20.64
CA HIS A 48 -14.69 11.47 20.74
C HIS A 48 -13.95 10.56 19.78
N LYS A 49 -12.92 11.05 19.07
CA LYS A 49 -12.20 10.26 18.05
C LYS A 49 -11.68 8.90 18.54
N ALA A 50 -11.38 8.76 19.83
CA ALA A 50 -10.93 7.51 20.44
C ALA A 50 -12.01 6.40 20.46
N GLU A 51 -13.27 6.75 20.23
CA GLU A 51 -14.46 5.87 20.14
C GLU A 51 -14.98 5.78 18.69
N THR A 52 -14.19 6.26 17.72
CA THR A 52 -14.58 6.33 16.31
C THR A 52 -13.90 5.22 15.52
N ILE A 53 -14.67 4.57 14.65
CA ILE A 53 -14.14 3.67 13.62
C ILE A 53 -13.94 4.47 12.33
N VAL A 54 -12.72 4.44 11.80
CA VAL A 54 -12.37 5.11 10.55
C VAL A 54 -12.16 4.08 9.45
N VAL A 55 -12.80 4.31 8.29
CA VAL A 55 -12.67 3.46 7.11
C VAL A 55 -12.02 4.25 5.97
N PHE A 56 -10.89 3.75 5.47
CA PHE A 56 -10.20 4.27 4.30
C PHE A 56 -10.50 3.36 3.11
N ASP A 57 -11.31 3.82 2.17
CA ASP A 57 -11.59 3.11 0.92
C ASP A 57 -10.68 3.60 -0.20
N ASP A 58 -9.77 2.72 -0.62
CA ASP A 58 -8.72 2.96 -1.62
C ASP A 58 -8.02 4.33 -1.45
N PRO A 59 -7.38 4.59 -0.30
CA PRO A 59 -6.84 5.91 0.05
C PRO A 59 -5.69 6.37 -0.85
N PHE A 60 -5.22 5.51 -1.76
CA PHE A 60 -4.13 5.77 -2.67
C PHE A 60 -4.42 5.18 -4.04
N ASN A 61 -4.50 6.03 -5.07
CA ASN A 61 -4.69 5.63 -6.47
C ASN A 61 -3.52 6.02 -7.39
N SER A 62 -2.47 6.62 -6.84
CA SER A 62 -1.35 7.18 -7.59
C SER A 62 -0.22 6.16 -7.76
N GLN A 63 0.74 6.40 -8.66
CA GLN A 63 1.96 5.59 -8.75
C GLN A 63 3.15 6.22 -8.01
N ASP A 64 2.96 7.39 -7.38
CA ASP A 64 4.03 8.13 -6.72
C ASP A 64 4.37 7.55 -5.34
N HIS A 65 5.59 7.02 -5.21
CA HIS A 65 6.13 6.44 -3.98
C HIS A 65 6.15 7.43 -2.80
N TYR A 66 6.41 8.71 -3.05
CA TYR A 66 6.42 9.72 -1.99
C TYR A 66 5.01 9.88 -1.41
N ARG A 67 4.01 10.04 -2.28
CA ARG A 67 2.60 10.14 -1.88
C ARG A 67 2.12 8.90 -1.15
N ARG A 68 2.56 7.72 -1.60
CA ARG A 68 2.27 6.43 -0.94
C ARG A 68 2.78 6.41 0.49
N THR A 69 4.05 6.76 0.69
CA THR A 69 4.71 6.77 2.01
C THR A 69 4.03 7.75 2.96
N CYS A 70 3.70 8.96 2.47
CA CYS A 70 2.95 9.95 3.27
C CYS A 70 1.56 9.43 3.67
N THR A 71 0.83 8.81 2.75
CA THR A 71 -0.51 8.25 3.00
C THR A 71 -0.45 7.17 4.09
N ILE A 72 0.50 6.25 4.00
CA ILE A 72 0.73 5.20 5.00
C ILE A 72 1.03 5.80 6.38
N THR A 73 1.88 6.83 6.41
CA THR A 73 2.26 7.51 7.65
C THR A 73 1.05 8.16 8.34
N GLU A 74 0.21 8.85 7.56
CA GLU A 74 -1.00 9.49 8.09
C GLU A 74 -2.07 8.48 8.51
N ILE A 75 -2.26 7.39 7.76
CA ILE A 75 -3.15 6.28 8.16
C ILE A 75 -2.68 5.67 9.48
N ARG A 76 -1.38 5.42 9.65
CA ARG A 76 -0.81 4.91 10.90
C ARG A 76 -1.08 5.87 12.05
N ARG A 77 -0.84 7.16 11.83
CA ARG A 77 -1.06 8.20 12.83
C ARG A 77 -2.52 8.27 13.26
N CYS A 78 -3.45 8.15 12.29
CA CYS A 78 -4.87 8.05 12.54
C CYS A 78 -5.20 6.81 13.39
N GLY A 79 -4.73 5.63 12.98
CA GLY A 79 -4.99 4.36 13.67
C GLY A 79 -4.54 4.32 15.14
N ILE A 80 -3.54 5.12 15.53
CA ILE A 80 -3.12 5.24 16.94
C ILE A 80 -4.11 6.05 17.78
N GLY A 81 -4.85 6.97 17.16
CA GLY A 81 -5.70 7.94 17.86
C GLY A 81 -7.19 7.61 17.84
N VAL A 82 -7.61 6.53 17.17
CA VAL A 82 -9.00 6.12 17.00
C VAL A 82 -9.25 4.72 17.57
N GLU A 83 -10.51 4.32 17.72
CA GLU A 83 -10.85 2.98 18.22
C GLU A 83 -10.37 1.89 17.25
N GLN A 84 -10.64 2.10 15.97
CA GLN A 84 -10.25 1.16 14.92
C GLN A 84 -10.08 1.90 13.58
N ALA A 85 -8.99 1.59 12.87
CA ALA A 85 -8.81 1.97 11.48
C ALA A 85 -8.94 0.74 10.56
N VAL A 86 -9.81 0.83 9.57
CA VAL A 86 -9.99 -0.18 8.51
C VAL A 86 -9.48 0.42 7.21
N VAL A 87 -8.56 -0.28 6.54
CA VAL A 87 -8.00 0.16 5.26
C VAL A 87 -8.35 -0.87 4.20
N MET A 88 -9.01 -0.42 3.14
CA MET A 88 -9.37 -1.21 1.98
C MET A 88 -8.61 -0.70 0.77
N SER A 89 -8.03 -1.60 -0.01
CA SER A 89 -7.41 -1.25 -1.29
C SER A 89 -7.35 -2.48 -2.19
N HIS A 90 -7.30 -2.23 -3.50
CA HIS A 90 -7.05 -3.26 -4.50
C HIS A 90 -5.54 -3.54 -4.69
N ASP A 91 -4.67 -2.65 -4.20
CA ASP A 91 -3.22 -2.83 -4.23
C ASP A 91 -2.75 -3.62 -2.99
N ARG A 92 -2.40 -4.89 -3.23
CA ARG A 92 -1.93 -5.80 -2.18
C ARG A 92 -0.59 -5.37 -1.58
N HIS A 93 0.30 -4.81 -2.39
CA HIS A 93 1.60 -4.32 -1.92
C HIS A 93 1.44 -3.07 -1.04
N PHE A 94 0.42 -2.25 -1.30
CA PHE A 94 0.13 -1.09 -0.46
C PHE A 94 -0.33 -1.53 0.92
N LEU A 95 -1.26 -2.48 0.97
CA LEU A 95 -1.71 -3.08 2.23
C LEU A 95 -0.55 -3.79 2.96
N ARG A 96 0.39 -4.38 2.21
CA ARG A 96 1.60 -4.99 2.77
C ARG A 96 2.49 -3.99 3.47
N GLU A 97 2.71 -2.82 2.88
CA GLU A 97 3.51 -1.77 3.51
C GLU A 97 2.87 -1.26 4.80
N ILE A 98 1.54 -1.18 4.87
CA ILE A 98 0.82 -0.87 6.12
C ILE A 98 0.97 -2.01 7.13
N TRP A 99 0.85 -3.27 6.69
CA TRP A 99 1.00 -4.45 7.54
C TRP A 99 2.39 -4.52 8.20
N ASP A 100 3.43 -4.17 7.44
CA ASP A 100 4.82 -4.20 7.88
C ASP A 100 5.21 -3.06 8.84
N LEU A 101 4.30 -2.10 9.07
CA LEU A 101 4.51 -1.10 10.09
C LEU A 101 4.70 -1.76 11.47
N PRO A 102 5.52 -1.14 12.36
CA PRO A 102 5.76 -1.67 13.69
C PRO A 102 4.49 -1.47 14.55
N LEU A 103 3.62 -2.46 14.50
CA LEU A 103 2.37 -2.59 15.24
C LEU A 103 2.35 -3.96 15.95
N PRO A 104 1.78 -4.06 17.16
CA PRO A 104 1.61 -5.35 17.83
C PRO A 104 0.82 -6.33 16.95
N PRO A 105 1.26 -7.59 16.77
CA PRO A 105 0.58 -8.56 15.91
C PRO A 105 -0.90 -8.78 16.26
N GLU A 106 -1.27 -8.65 17.53
CA GLU A 106 -2.63 -8.76 18.04
C GLU A 106 -3.55 -7.61 17.62
N HIS A 107 -2.98 -6.46 17.25
CA HIS A 107 -3.71 -5.25 16.86
C HIS A 107 -3.87 -5.10 15.33
N ARG A 108 -3.47 -6.10 14.55
CA ARG A 108 -3.63 -6.11 13.10
C ARG A 108 -4.27 -7.40 12.62
N LYS A 109 -5.18 -7.27 11.65
CA LYS A 109 -5.80 -8.40 10.95
C LYS A 109 -5.83 -8.09 9.46
N ALA A 110 -5.42 -9.04 8.64
CA ALA A 110 -5.53 -8.99 7.20
C ALA A 110 -6.70 -9.86 6.76
N LEU A 111 -7.58 -9.29 5.94
CA LEU A 111 -8.79 -9.94 5.42
C LEU A 111 -8.87 -9.71 3.92
N GLU A 112 -9.47 -10.65 3.21
CA GLU A 112 -9.74 -10.56 1.77
C GLU A 112 -11.22 -10.80 1.49
N LEU A 113 -11.69 -10.24 0.38
CA LEU A 113 -13.01 -10.47 -0.18
C LEU A 113 -12.90 -11.54 -1.26
N VAL A 114 -13.45 -12.73 -0.99
CA VAL A 114 -13.39 -13.87 -1.90
C VAL A 114 -14.75 -14.08 -2.55
N ALA A 115 -14.78 -14.10 -3.88
CA ALA A 115 -15.99 -14.44 -4.62
C ALA A 115 -16.31 -15.95 -4.46
N VAL A 116 -17.52 -16.26 -4.01
CA VAL A 116 -18.05 -17.62 -3.87
C VAL A 116 -19.23 -17.78 -4.83
N GLY A 117 -19.09 -18.70 -5.79
CA GLY A 117 -20.12 -18.90 -6.81
C GLY A 117 -20.23 -17.72 -7.78
N LYS A 118 -21.47 -17.35 -8.17
CA LYS A 118 -21.72 -16.31 -9.20
C LYS A 118 -22.06 -14.93 -8.64
N ARG A 119 -22.51 -14.84 -7.39
CA ARG A 119 -23.04 -13.59 -6.80
C ARG A 119 -22.71 -13.38 -5.33
N ASP A 120 -22.05 -14.32 -4.68
CA ASP A 120 -21.75 -14.21 -3.25
C ASP A 120 -20.28 -13.81 -3.07
N THR A 121 -20.02 -12.99 -2.06
CA THR A 121 -18.68 -12.62 -1.63
C THR A 121 -18.58 -12.87 -0.15
N VAL A 122 -17.54 -13.55 0.28
CA VAL A 122 -17.25 -13.82 1.70
C VAL A 122 -16.00 -13.09 2.14
N ILE A 123 -15.97 -12.67 3.40
CA ILE A 123 -14.77 -12.15 4.04
C ILE A 123 -14.00 -13.33 4.62
N ALA A 124 -12.74 -13.49 4.22
CA ALA A 124 -11.87 -14.55 4.69
C ALA A 124 -10.57 -14.00 5.29
N PRO A 125 -9.90 -14.72 6.21
CA PRO A 125 -8.55 -14.38 6.64
C PRO A 125 -7.58 -14.38 5.47
N TRP A 126 -6.79 -13.31 5.32
CA TRP A 126 -5.81 -13.17 4.26
C TRP A 126 -4.39 -13.34 4.79
N ASN A 127 -3.62 -14.24 4.17
CA ASN A 127 -2.19 -14.35 4.44
C ASN A 127 -1.41 -13.39 3.55
N ILE A 128 -1.36 -12.12 3.97
CA ILE A 128 -0.69 -11.04 3.24
C ILE A 128 0.80 -11.29 3.02
N GLU A 129 1.48 -11.98 3.94
CA GLU A 129 2.90 -12.34 3.82
C GLU A 129 3.18 -13.26 2.65
N ASN A 130 2.35 -14.27 2.45
CA ASN A 130 2.52 -15.21 1.36
C ASN A 130 2.09 -14.60 0.02
N ASP A 131 1.00 -13.84 0.03
CA ASP A 131 0.42 -13.30 -1.20
C ASP A 131 1.20 -12.11 -1.78
N THR A 132 2.02 -11.44 -0.96
CA THR A 132 2.91 -10.36 -1.40
C THR A 132 4.38 -10.76 -1.44
N GLU A 133 4.67 -12.05 -1.27
CA GLU A 133 6.03 -12.57 -1.34
C GLU A 133 6.62 -12.39 -2.75
N SER A 134 7.82 -11.83 -2.84
CA SER A 134 8.54 -11.77 -4.11
C SER A 134 9.00 -13.15 -4.56
N ASP A 135 9.09 -13.38 -5.88
CA ASP A 135 9.59 -14.65 -6.44
C ASP A 135 10.94 -15.07 -5.84
N ASP A 136 11.86 -14.14 -5.60
CA ASP A 136 13.16 -14.43 -4.95
C ASP A 136 12.97 -14.95 -3.52
N ALA A 137 12.11 -14.30 -2.73
CA ALA A 137 11.81 -14.71 -1.37
C ALA A 137 11.12 -16.09 -1.35
N ALA A 138 10.14 -16.32 -2.22
CA ALA A 138 9.43 -17.59 -2.34
C ALA A 138 10.38 -18.74 -2.73
N ASN A 139 11.25 -18.49 -3.72
CA ASN A 139 12.25 -19.46 -4.15
C ASN A 139 13.24 -19.79 -3.02
N ARG A 140 13.74 -18.78 -2.28
CA ARG A 140 14.61 -19.00 -1.12
C ARG A 140 13.92 -19.79 -0.01
N ARG A 141 12.65 -19.48 0.27
CA ARG A 141 11.84 -20.19 1.27
C ARG A 141 11.71 -21.66 0.91
N MET A 142 11.42 -21.98 -0.35
CA MET A 142 11.35 -23.36 -0.86
C MET A 142 12.69 -24.10 -0.68
N LEU A 143 13.82 -23.47 -1.06
CA LEU A 143 15.15 -24.06 -0.87
C LEU A 143 15.44 -24.34 0.62
N ASN A 144 15.11 -23.40 1.50
CA ASN A 144 15.31 -23.54 2.94
C ASN A 144 14.42 -24.62 3.55
N ALA A 145 13.15 -24.70 3.14
CA ALA A 145 12.20 -25.72 3.60
C ALA A 145 12.65 -27.13 3.18
N TYR A 146 13.10 -27.29 1.94
CA TYR A 146 13.66 -28.57 1.47
C TYR A 146 14.95 -28.93 2.21
N HIS A 147 15.83 -27.96 2.46
CA HIS A 147 17.06 -28.20 3.22
C HIS A 147 16.77 -28.63 4.67
N ALA A 148 15.84 -27.95 5.35
CA ALA A 148 15.55 -28.20 6.77
C ALA A 148 14.68 -29.43 7.02
N LYS A 149 13.69 -29.67 6.16
CA LYS A 149 12.61 -30.64 6.39
C LYS A 149 12.36 -31.61 5.24
N ARG A 150 13.08 -31.47 4.12
CA ARG A 150 12.83 -32.18 2.85
C ARG A 150 11.40 -32.02 2.32
N GLU A 151 10.81 -30.85 2.59
CA GLU A 151 9.50 -30.47 2.05
C GLU A 151 9.62 -30.07 0.57
N GLY A 152 8.72 -30.59 -0.27
CA GLY A 152 8.63 -30.28 -1.70
C GLY A 152 9.27 -31.34 -2.62
N GLU A 153 8.90 -31.29 -3.89
CA GLU A 153 9.42 -32.20 -4.90
C GLU A 153 10.86 -31.83 -5.28
N PRO A 154 11.84 -32.78 -5.22
CA PRO A 154 13.24 -32.48 -5.50
C PRO A 154 13.47 -31.82 -6.87
N ARG A 155 12.66 -32.17 -7.86
CA ARG A 155 12.74 -31.60 -9.22
C ARG A 155 12.39 -30.11 -9.24
N ASP A 156 11.39 -29.70 -8.48
CA ASP A 156 10.94 -28.32 -8.42
C ASP A 156 11.96 -27.46 -7.66
N VAL A 157 12.51 -28.01 -6.57
CA VAL A 157 13.57 -27.37 -5.76
C VAL A 157 14.81 -27.09 -6.61
N ILE A 158 15.26 -28.05 -7.42
CA ILE A 158 16.43 -27.88 -8.31
C ILE A 158 16.21 -26.72 -9.29
N GLN A 159 15.01 -26.56 -9.83
CA GLN A 159 14.69 -25.48 -10.77
C GLN A 159 14.80 -24.09 -10.11
N LYS A 160 14.66 -23.99 -8.78
CA LYS A 160 14.72 -22.72 -8.04
C LYS A 160 16.14 -22.29 -7.65
N ILE A 161 17.12 -23.20 -7.67
CA ILE A 161 18.51 -22.89 -7.28
C ILE A 161 19.10 -21.79 -8.19
N ARG A 162 18.95 -21.93 -9.51
CA ARG A 162 19.50 -20.97 -10.48
C ARG A 162 18.88 -19.56 -10.31
N PRO A 163 17.54 -19.37 -10.32
CA PRO A 163 16.92 -18.06 -10.10
C PRO A 163 17.40 -17.35 -8.84
N VAL A 164 17.58 -18.06 -7.73
CA VAL A 164 18.04 -17.49 -6.45
C VAL A 164 19.48 -16.99 -6.56
N ILE A 165 20.38 -17.81 -7.13
CA ILE A 165 21.79 -17.42 -7.32
C ILE A 165 21.90 -16.24 -8.28
N GLU A 166 21.18 -16.27 -9.41
CA GLU A 166 21.19 -15.17 -10.38
C GLU A 166 20.66 -13.86 -9.77
N THR A 167 19.57 -13.93 -9.02
CA THR A 167 19.01 -12.75 -8.33
C THR A 167 19.99 -12.20 -7.28
N HIS A 168 20.66 -13.09 -6.55
CA HIS A 168 21.67 -12.70 -5.56
C HIS A 168 22.87 -12.00 -6.20
N ILE A 169 23.40 -12.55 -7.31
CA ILE A 169 24.51 -11.95 -8.06
C ILE A 169 24.11 -10.59 -8.62
N ARG A 170 22.92 -10.45 -9.23
CA ARG A 170 22.42 -9.16 -9.73
C ARG A 170 22.33 -8.09 -8.64
N ARG A 171 21.97 -8.47 -7.42
CA ARG A 171 21.92 -7.55 -6.27
C ARG A 171 23.30 -7.09 -5.80
N ILE A 172 24.30 -7.96 -5.85
CA ILE A 172 25.65 -7.67 -5.33
C ILE A 172 26.55 -7.01 -6.38
N ALA A 173 26.36 -7.33 -7.66
CA ALA A 173 27.19 -6.83 -8.77
C ALA A 173 26.32 -6.27 -9.91
N PRO A 174 25.61 -5.13 -9.70
CA PRO A 174 24.78 -4.53 -10.75
C PRO A 174 25.58 -4.07 -11.98
N VAL A 175 26.88 -3.75 -11.81
CA VAL A 175 27.71 -3.10 -12.83
C VAL A 175 28.33 -4.08 -13.86
N GLU A 176 28.45 -5.37 -13.56
CA GLU A 176 29.09 -6.34 -14.47
C GLU A 176 28.15 -6.95 -15.51
N MET A 177 26.83 -6.87 -15.29
CA MET A 177 25.83 -7.46 -16.20
C MET A 177 25.53 -6.58 -17.43
N GLU A 178 25.69 -5.25 -17.34
CA GLU A 178 25.51 -4.35 -18.50
C GLU A 178 26.59 -4.51 -19.58
N ARG A 179 27.76 -5.04 -19.22
CA ARG A 179 28.88 -5.25 -20.16
C ARG A 179 28.73 -6.50 -21.04
N ARG A 180 27.71 -7.33 -20.82
CA ARG A 180 27.48 -8.58 -21.60
C ARG A 180 26.34 -8.49 -22.61
N GLN A 181 25.68 -7.34 -22.74
CA GLN A 181 24.62 -7.10 -23.74
C GLN A 181 25.05 -6.16 -24.89
N ARG A 182 26.34 -5.88 -25.03
CA ARG A 182 26.91 -5.22 -26.22
C ARG A 182 27.80 -6.17 -27.00
#